data_AF-A0A084Y353-F1
#
_entry.id   AF-A0A084Y353-F1
#
_cell.length_a   1.000
_cell.length_b   1.000
_cell.length_c   1.000
_cell.angle_alpha   90.00
_cell.angle_beta   90.00
_cell.angle_gamma   90.00
#
_symmetry.space_group_name_H-M   'P 1'
#
loop_
_entity.id
_entity.type
_entity.pdbx_description
1 polymer ?
#
loop_
_entity_poly.entity_id
_entity_poly.type
_entity_poly.pdbx_seq_one_letter_code
_entity_poly.pdbx_strand_id
1 'polypeptide(L)'
;MQREVYQLRCEVDELRTEVLAAREDFRQQSRQSTGSAPAAAPLYNDAMQMAIQGHDATTIAHHCGIARAEADLVVALARNRYEGV
;
A
#
# COMPACT_ATOMS: atom_id res chain seq x y z
N MET A 1 34.20 -26.03 -15.02
CA MET A 1 33.26 -25.52 -16.04
C MET A 1 31.83 -26.06 -15.90
N GLN A 2 31.39 -27.18 -16.50
CA GLN A 2 29.97 -27.58 -16.41
C GLN A 2 29.47 -27.87 -14.99
N ARG A 3 30.31 -28.49 -14.13
CA ARG A 3 29.99 -28.74 -12.72
C ARG A 3 29.85 -27.45 -11.90
N GLU A 4 30.75 -26.50 -12.08
CA GLU A 4 30.69 -25.19 -11.41
C GLU A 4 29.42 -24.42 -11.81
N VAL A 5 29.05 -24.44 -13.11
CA VAL A 5 27.81 -23.80 -13.57
C VAL A 5 26.58 -24.47 -12.96
N TYR A 6 26.58 -25.79 -12.80
CA TYR A 6 25.50 -26.49 -12.11
C TYR A 6 25.43 -26.10 -10.63
N GLN A 7 26.57 -26.09 -9.94
CA GLN A 7 26.66 -25.71 -8.53
C GLN A 7 26.16 -24.27 -8.30
N LEU A 8 26.62 -23.31 -9.11
CA LEU A 8 26.17 -21.92 -9.02
C LEU A 8 24.67 -21.77 -9.26
N ARG A 9 24.07 -22.61 -10.13
CA ARG A 9 22.62 -22.59 -10.34
C ARG A 9 21.87 -23.09 -9.11
N CYS A 10 22.34 -24.16 -8.47
CA CYS A 10 21.77 -24.64 -7.22
C CYS A 10 21.84 -23.56 -6.12
N GLU A 11 23.00 -22.94 -5.94
CA GLU A 11 23.19 -21.87 -4.96
C GLU A 11 22.28 -20.66 -5.24
N VAL A 12 22.10 -20.27 -6.51
CA VAL A 12 21.17 -19.20 -6.89
C VAL A 12 19.71 -19.56 -6.58
N ASP A 13 19.32 -20.81 -6.81
CA ASP A 13 17.95 -21.26 -6.54
C ASP A 13 17.67 -21.36 -5.03
N GLU A 14 18.66 -21.75 -4.23
CA GLU A 14 18.61 -21.68 -2.76
C GLU A 14 18.48 -20.23 -2.27
N LEU A 15 19.35 -19.34 -2.73
CA LEU A 15 19.29 -17.91 -2.37
C LEU A 15 17.96 -17.25 -2.78
N ARG A 16 17.40 -17.61 -3.94
CA ARG A 16 16.07 -17.12 -4.36
C ARG A 16 14.98 -17.56 -3.40
N THR A 17 15.06 -18.79 -2.93
CA THR A 17 14.11 -19.34 -1.96
C THR A 17 14.21 -18.60 -0.63
N GLU A 18 15.43 -18.37 -0.13
CA GLU A 18 15.67 -17.60 1.09
C GLU A 18 15.18 -16.15 0.98
N VAL A 19 15.43 -15.49 -0.17
CA VAL A 19 14.95 -14.12 -0.42
C VAL A 19 13.42 -14.07 -0.44
N LEU A 20 12.75 -15.06 -1.02
CA LEU A 20 11.28 -15.13 -1.01
C LEU A 20 10.75 -15.26 0.41
N ALA A 21 11.33 -16.15 1.22
CA ALA A 21 10.97 -16.33 2.63
C ALA A 21 11.19 -15.04 3.43
N ALA A 22 12.36 -14.41 3.32
CA ALA A 22 12.67 -13.16 4.03
C ALA A 22 11.71 -12.01 3.65
N ARG A 23 11.30 -11.93 2.37
CA ARG A 23 10.30 -10.95 1.92
C ARG A 23 8.92 -11.23 2.50
N GLU A 24 8.55 -12.50 2.67
CA GLU A 24 7.29 -12.89 3.30
C GLU A 24 7.31 -12.57 4.80
N ASP A 25 8.39 -12.87 5.49
CA ASP A 25 8.59 -12.52 6.90
C ASP A 25 8.52 -11.00 7.12
N PHE A 26 9.18 -10.22 6.27
CA PHE A 26 9.10 -8.76 6.34
C PHE A 26 7.67 -8.25 6.10
N ARG A 27 6.95 -8.82 5.13
CA ARG A 27 5.53 -8.49 4.91
C ARG A 27 4.68 -8.85 6.11
N GLN A 28 4.92 -10.01 6.73
CA GLN A 28 4.19 -10.45 7.91
C GLN A 28 4.48 -9.54 9.11
N GLN A 29 5.74 -9.20 9.34
CA GLN A 29 6.16 -8.26 10.39
C GLN A 29 5.59 -6.86 10.14
N SER A 30 5.55 -6.39 8.89
CA SER A 30 4.89 -5.14 8.52
C SER A 30 3.39 -5.21 8.82
N ARG A 31 2.70 -6.30 8.46
CA ARG A 31 1.27 -6.47 8.80
C ARG A 31 1.03 -6.49 10.32
N GLN A 32 1.92 -7.11 11.09
CA GLN A 32 1.84 -7.15 12.55
C GLN A 32 2.16 -5.79 13.19
N SER A 33 3.10 -5.03 12.61
CA SER A 33 3.52 -3.71 13.10
C SER A 33 2.52 -2.60 12.73
N THR A 34 1.87 -2.71 11.57
CA THR A 34 0.90 -1.72 11.07
C THR A 34 -0.54 -2.02 11.49
N GLY A 35 -0.84 -3.19 12.06
CA GLY A 35 -2.11 -3.52 12.70
C GLY A 35 -3.41 -3.46 11.86
N SER A 36 -3.49 -2.78 10.71
CA SER A 36 -4.76 -2.54 10.01
C SER A 36 -4.64 -1.85 8.63
N ALA A 37 -3.84 -2.34 7.67
CA ALA A 37 -3.93 -1.78 6.30
C ALA A 37 -3.59 -2.75 5.16
N PRO A 38 -4.58 -3.53 4.70
CA PRO A 38 -4.66 -3.86 3.28
C PRO A 38 -6.08 -3.57 2.72
N ALA A 39 -6.63 -2.38 3.00
CA ALA A 39 -7.93 -1.93 2.47
C ALA A 39 -7.84 -0.59 1.69
N ALA A 40 -6.63 -0.16 1.31
CA ALA A 40 -6.41 1.17 0.72
C ALA A 40 -7.17 1.39 -0.60
N ALA A 41 -7.43 0.37 -1.42
CA ALA A 41 -8.09 0.57 -2.72
C ALA A 41 -9.62 0.81 -2.61
N PRO A 42 -10.41 0.04 -1.82
CA PRO A 42 -11.80 0.36 -1.56
C PRO A 42 -11.98 1.64 -0.73
N LEU A 43 -11.18 1.82 0.34
CA LEU A 43 -11.31 2.98 1.23
C LEU A 43 -10.96 4.30 0.55
N TYR A 44 -9.99 4.28 -0.37
CA TYR A 44 -9.63 5.47 -1.14
C TYR A 44 -10.72 5.88 -2.12
N ASN A 45 -11.44 4.94 -2.74
CA ASN A 45 -12.56 5.25 -3.62
C ASN A 45 -13.71 5.91 -2.84
N ASP A 46 -14.06 5.35 -1.68
CA ASP A 46 -15.08 5.92 -0.80
C ASP A 46 -14.68 7.32 -0.30
N ALA A 47 -13.44 7.48 0.16
CA ALA A 47 -12.91 8.78 0.58
C ALA A 47 -12.93 9.81 -0.56
N MET A 48 -12.59 9.40 -1.79
CA MET A 48 -12.61 10.26 -2.97
C MET A 48 -14.02 10.68 -3.34
N GLN A 49 -15.00 9.77 -3.28
CA GLN A 49 -16.41 10.10 -3.54
C GLN A 49 -16.95 11.09 -2.50
N MET A 50 -16.61 10.90 -1.23
CA MET A 50 -17.01 11.85 -0.18
C MET A 50 -16.37 13.23 -0.39
N ALA A 51 -15.10 13.30 -0.78
CA ALA A 51 -14.44 14.56 -1.09
C ALA A 51 -15.06 15.27 -2.31
N ILE A 52 -15.45 14.51 -3.34
CA ILE A 52 -16.18 15.02 -4.50
C ILE A 52 -17.56 15.58 -4.08
N GLN A 53 -18.23 14.95 -3.12
CA GLN A 53 -19.48 15.43 -2.52
C GLN A 53 -19.29 16.66 -1.60
N GLY A 54 -18.04 17.10 -1.38
CA GLY A 54 -17.73 18.30 -0.61
C GLY A 54 -17.56 18.06 0.90
N HIS A 55 -17.47 16.81 1.35
CA HIS A 55 -17.15 16.52 2.75
C HIS A 55 -15.75 17.01 3.12
N ASP A 56 -15.60 17.48 4.37
CA ASP A 56 -14.31 17.91 4.89
C ASP A 56 -13.44 16.71 5.30
N ALA A 57 -12.13 16.95 5.38
CA ALA A 57 -11.18 15.89 5.63
C ALA A 57 -11.27 15.32 7.07
N THR A 58 -11.88 16.04 8.03
CA THR A 58 -12.17 15.50 9.37
C THR A 58 -13.25 14.43 9.28
N THR A 59 -14.33 14.72 8.56
CA THR A 59 -15.45 13.78 8.35
C THR A 59 -15.00 12.55 7.58
N ILE A 60 -14.20 12.74 6.53
CA ILE A 60 -13.66 11.64 5.71
C ILE A 60 -12.74 10.74 6.53
N ALA A 61 -11.82 11.32 7.33
CA ALA A 61 -10.92 10.53 8.17
C ALA A 61 -11.69 9.64 9.16
N HIS A 62 -12.73 10.19 9.79
CA HIS A 62 -13.56 9.45 10.72
C HIS A 62 -14.41 8.36 10.03
N HIS A 63 -14.97 8.65 8.85
CA HIS A 63 -15.85 7.72 8.15
C HIS A 63 -15.08 6.57 7.47
N CYS A 64 -13.95 6.89 6.84
CA CYS A 64 -13.15 5.92 6.10
C CYS A 64 -12.07 5.23 6.95
N GLY A 65 -11.90 5.65 8.21
CA GLY A 65 -10.89 5.09 9.12
C GLY A 65 -9.45 5.35 8.67
N ILE A 66 -9.21 6.45 7.94
CA ILE A 66 -7.91 6.85 7.42
C ILE A 66 -7.28 7.99 8.23
N ALA A 67 -5.97 8.19 8.08
CA ALA A 67 -5.29 9.26 8.79
C ALA A 67 -5.78 10.65 8.35
N ARG A 68 -5.77 11.63 9.26
CA ARG A 68 -6.19 13.02 8.95
C ARG A 68 -5.42 13.62 7.77
N ALA A 69 -4.11 13.38 7.72
CA ALA A 69 -3.24 13.81 6.63
C ALA A 69 -3.57 13.13 5.29
N GLU A 70 -4.03 11.87 5.31
CA GLU A 70 -4.47 11.14 4.12
C GLU A 70 -5.79 11.71 3.59
N ALA A 71 -6.73 12.02 4.50
CA ALA A 71 -7.98 12.69 4.12
C ALA A 71 -7.75 14.11 3.56
N ASP A 72 -6.78 14.86 4.11
CA ASP A 72 -6.41 16.19 3.57
C ASP A 72 -5.88 16.08 2.13
N LEU A 73 -5.05 15.09 1.85
CA LEU A 73 -4.57 14.80 0.51
C LEU A 73 -5.73 14.47 -0.45
N VAL A 74 -6.68 13.63 -0.03
CA VAL A 74 -7.86 13.27 -0.83
C VAL A 74 -8.71 14.49 -1.16
N VAL A 75 -8.96 15.39 -0.20
CA VAL A 75 -9.71 16.64 -0.44
C VAL A 75 -8.97 17.56 -1.41
N ALA A 76 -7.66 17.71 -1.26
CA ALA A 76 -6.85 18.51 -2.19
C ALA A 76 -6.89 17.93 -3.62
N LEU A 77 -6.79 16.61 -3.77
CA LEU A 77 -6.87 15.93 -5.05
C LEU A 77 -8.26 16.06 -5.71
N ALA A 78 -9.34 15.94 -4.94
CA ALA A 78 -10.70 16.10 -5.45
C ALA A 78 -10.95 17.51 -5.96
N ARG A 79 -10.47 18.53 -5.24
CA ARG A 79 -10.54 19.95 -5.66
C ARG A 79 -9.76 20.19 -6.94
N ASN A 80 -8.51 19.74 -7.01
CA ASN A 80 -7.67 19.93 -8.19
C ASN A 80 -8.26 19.29 -9.46
N ARG A 81 -8.95 18.16 -9.32
CA ARG A 81 -9.66 17.51 -10.44
C ARG A 81 -10.89 18.30 -10.92
N TYR A 82 -11.56 19.03 -10.03
CA TYR A 82 -12.70 19.89 -10.38
C TYR A 82 -12.25 21.24 -10.96
N GLU A 83 -11.10 21.76 -10.51
CA GLU A 83 -10.52 23.02 -11.01
C GLU A 83 -9.89 22.87 -12.41
N GLY A 84 -9.64 21.65 -12.86
CA GLY A 84 -9.06 21.34 -14.17
C GLY A 84 -10.06 21.05 -15.29
N VAL A 85 -11.36 21.35 -15.11
CA VAL A 85 -12.44 21.21 -16.12
C VAL A 85 -12.94 22.57 -16.56
#